data_AF-A0A928G224-F1
#
_entry.id   AF-A0A928G224-F1
#
_cell.length_a   1.000
_cell.length_b   1.000
_cell.length_c   1.000
_cell.angle_alpha   90.00
_cell.angle_beta   90.00
_cell.angle_gamma   90.00
#
_symmetry.space_group_name_H-M   'P 1'
#
loop_
_entity.id
_entity.type
_entity.pdbx_description
1 polymer ?
#
loop_
_entity_poly.entity_id
_entity_poly.type
_entity_poly.pdbx_seq_one_letter_code
_entity_poly.pdbx_strand_id
1 'polypeptide(L)'
;MGRLIMFVVALLAPIVAMAQNRFPKPDFESGYEYPDHEYAVPNEILWDVLDVTMLLALLLAATWAVMKKRKPMIWISIVSVLYFGFLREGCVCSVGSIQNVALALVDPAYSMPWNVLAFFLLPVVFALLFGRVFCAGVCPMGALQELVNVKSGKIGKPVAMVLGLLPWLYLIMTLLYALTRSRFIVCQFDPFIGIFRLGGDVELLIFGVVLLIISVFTGRPFCRFLCPYGALLSLFSSVSIKKVELTKKKCVNCDLCHSACPIDAIRAPYANTPQEERREGVKRLLGYMLFLPLLMVTGALLMRMSAEGLSRAHKDVRLYDMVVEYEAQTAPETMPLEVEGFYVKGITVDELKATRDAVVEEYRTYSTWAGAAMGLVLALALIRFSVKRRRETYEIDPAACVACGRCFEYCPQNRKETLKA
;
A
#
# COMPACT_ATOMS: atom_id res chain seq x y z
N MET A 1 -23.79 32.39 -0.70
CA MET A 1 -23.12 32.11 -1.99
C MET A 1 -21.85 32.95 -2.22
N GLY A 2 -21.78 34.23 -1.82
CA GLY A 2 -20.59 35.07 -2.07
C GLY A 2 -19.27 34.66 -1.39
N ARG A 3 -19.31 33.93 -0.26
CA ARG A 3 -18.08 33.43 0.41
C ARG A 3 -17.44 32.22 -0.25
N LEU A 4 -18.20 31.45 -1.05
CA LEU A 4 -17.69 30.29 -1.78
C LEU A 4 -16.91 30.73 -3.03
N ILE A 5 -17.33 31.81 -3.67
CA ILE A 5 -16.70 32.36 -4.89
C ILE A 5 -15.36 33.03 -4.56
N MET A 6 -15.25 33.72 -3.43
CA MET A 6 -13.97 34.32 -3.01
C MET A 6 -12.91 33.26 -2.65
N PHE A 7 -13.32 32.10 -2.13
CA PHE A 7 -12.41 30.98 -1.86
C PHE A 7 -11.96 30.25 -3.13
N VAL A 8 -12.83 30.18 -4.16
CA VAL A 8 -12.50 29.58 -5.46
C VAL A 8 -11.61 30.49 -6.31
N VAL A 9 -11.76 31.82 -6.21
CA VAL A 9 -10.89 32.78 -6.92
C VAL A 9 -9.50 32.88 -6.28
N ALA A 10 -9.37 32.69 -4.95
CA ALA A 10 -8.07 32.61 -4.29
C ALA A 10 -7.30 31.31 -4.60
N LEU A 11 -8.00 30.24 -5.02
CA LEU A 11 -7.42 28.95 -5.44
C LEU A 11 -6.96 28.91 -6.90
N LEU A 12 -7.28 29.94 -7.69
CA LEU A 12 -7.02 30.00 -9.14
C LEU A 12 -5.94 31.04 -9.52
N ALA A 13 -5.15 31.55 -8.57
CA ALA A 13 -4.00 32.38 -8.89
C ALA A 13 -2.75 31.51 -9.07
N PRO A 14 -2.30 31.21 -10.31
CA PRO A 14 -0.99 30.61 -10.50
C PRO A 14 0.04 31.73 -10.32
N ILE A 15 0.76 31.73 -9.20
CA ILE A 15 2.07 32.39 -9.18
C ILE A 15 2.99 31.46 -9.96
N VAL A 16 3.05 31.68 -11.27
CA VAL A 16 4.10 31.13 -12.12
C VAL A 16 5.38 31.86 -11.71
N ALA A 17 6.08 31.32 -10.71
CA ALA A 17 7.49 31.61 -10.53
C ALA A 17 8.24 30.83 -11.62
N MET A 18 8.36 31.43 -12.80
CA MET A 18 9.37 30.99 -13.76
C MET A 18 10.74 31.28 -13.14
N ALA A 19 11.35 30.26 -12.54
CA ALA A 19 12.79 30.24 -12.37
C ALA A 19 13.41 30.08 -13.77
N GLN A 20 13.56 31.21 -14.48
CA GLN A 20 14.48 31.25 -15.60
C GLN A 20 15.88 31.04 -15.04
N ASN A 21 16.57 29.99 -15.48
CA ASN A 21 18.01 29.85 -15.32
C ASN A 21 18.68 31.02 -16.05
N ARG A 22 18.84 32.14 -15.35
CA ARG A 22 19.36 33.41 -15.89
C ARG A 22 20.89 33.44 -16.00
N PHE A 23 21.55 32.38 -15.52
CA PHE A 23 23.02 32.29 -15.55
C PHE A 23 23.44 31.18 -16.51
N PRO A 24 24.26 31.47 -17.54
CA PRO A 24 24.98 30.41 -18.24
C PRO A 24 25.87 29.67 -17.24
N LYS A 25 26.07 28.36 -17.45
CA LYS A 25 26.95 27.54 -16.61
C LYS A 25 28.34 28.21 -16.60
N PRO A 26 28.92 28.54 -15.43
CA PRO A 26 30.23 29.15 -15.38
C PRO A 26 31.28 28.16 -15.90
N ASP A 27 32.16 28.63 -16.78
CA ASP A 27 33.36 27.90 -17.17
C ASP A 27 34.28 27.79 -15.94
N PHE A 28 34.56 26.56 -15.52
CA PHE A 28 35.38 26.25 -14.36
C PHE A 28 36.88 26.40 -14.67
N GLU A 29 37.32 27.63 -14.95
CA GLU A 29 38.76 27.96 -15.04
C GLU A 29 39.21 29.00 -14.01
N SER A 30 38.34 29.43 -13.10
CA SER A 30 38.74 30.31 -11.99
C SER A 30 38.90 29.48 -10.72
N GLY A 31 39.99 29.71 -9.98
CA GLY A 31 40.32 29.13 -8.67
C GLY A 31 39.32 29.49 -7.57
N TYR A 32 38.05 29.19 -7.81
CA TYR A 32 36.94 29.33 -6.90
C TYR A 32 36.99 28.17 -5.92
N GLU A 33 37.49 28.43 -4.71
CA GLU A 33 37.22 27.57 -3.57
C GLU A 33 35.75 27.73 -3.19
N TYR A 34 35.00 26.64 -3.23
CA TYR A 34 33.65 26.62 -2.71
C TYR A 34 33.70 27.05 -1.24
N PRO A 35 32.91 28.06 -0.82
CA PRO A 35 32.79 28.35 0.60
C PRO A 35 32.22 27.09 1.28
N ASP A 36 32.95 26.57 2.27
CA ASP A 36 32.48 25.51 3.14
C ASP A 36 31.26 26.05 3.89
N HIS A 37 30.08 25.79 3.35
CA HIS A 37 28.84 26.01 4.05
C HIS A 37 28.71 24.91 5.11
N GLU A 38 29.16 25.21 6.33
CA GLU A 38 28.72 24.49 7.53
C GLU A 38 27.23 24.75 7.73
N TYR A 39 26.38 24.08 6.95
CA TYR A 39 25.01 23.89 7.35
C TYR A 39 25.05 23.04 8.61
N ALA A 40 24.49 23.55 9.72
CA ALA A 40 24.22 22.72 10.88
C ALA A 40 23.30 21.60 10.41
N VAL A 41 23.88 20.41 10.16
CA VAL A 41 23.13 19.23 9.77
C VAL A 41 22.12 19.01 10.90
N PRO A 42 20.80 19.09 10.63
CA PRO A 42 19.80 18.79 11.63
C PRO A 42 20.15 17.46 12.29
N ASN A 43 19.90 17.30 13.59
CA ASN A 43 20.21 16.04 14.27
C ASN A 43 19.25 14.94 13.75
N GLU A 44 19.60 14.34 12.62
CA GLU A 44 18.83 13.31 11.88
C GLU A 44 18.43 12.17 12.81
N ILE A 45 19.33 11.78 13.72
CA ILE A 45 19.10 10.72 14.71
C ILE A 45 17.97 11.10 15.68
N LEU A 46 17.89 12.36 16.10
CA LEU A 46 16.82 12.81 17.00
C LEU A 46 15.46 12.71 16.32
N TRP A 47 15.35 13.12 15.05
CA TRP A 47 14.11 13.01 14.29
C TRP A 47 13.69 11.56 14.07
N ASP A 48 14.64 10.67 13.78
CA ASP A 48 14.39 9.23 13.65
C ASP A 48 13.84 8.63 14.95
N VAL A 49 14.44 8.98 16.09
CA VAL A 49 13.98 8.52 17.40
C VAL A 49 12.60 9.10 17.72
N LEU A 50 12.36 10.38 17.43
CA LEU A 50 11.05 11.01 17.62
C LEU A 50 9.96 10.36 16.78
N ASP A 51 10.23 10.08 15.50
CA ASP A 51 9.27 9.44 14.60
C ASP A 51 8.88 8.04 15.08
N VAL A 52 9.87 7.22 15.45
CA VAL A 52 9.63 5.84 15.91
C VAL A 52 8.92 5.83 17.27
N THR A 53 9.30 6.71 18.19
CA THR A 53 8.63 6.82 19.49
C THR A 53 7.19 7.33 19.35
N MET A 54 6.95 8.30 18.48
CA MET A 54 5.60 8.79 18.14
C MET A 54 4.76 7.69 17.51
N LEU A 55 5.31 6.90 16.58
CA LEU A 55 4.64 5.76 15.97
C LEU A 55 4.22 4.73 17.03
N LEU A 56 5.14 4.37 17.92
CA LEU A 56 4.87 3.42 19.00
C LEU A 56 3.79 3.96 19.96
N ALA A 57 3.88 5.23 20.35
CA ALA A 57 2.90 5.88 21.22
C ALA A 57 1.50 5.86 20.60
N LEU A 58 1.38 6.20 19.32
CA LEU A 58 0.11 6.18 18.59
C LEU A 58 -0.44 4.76 18.42
N LEU A 59 0.41 3.75 18.17
CA LEU A 59 0.01 2.34 18.11
C LEU A 59 -0.53 1.83 19.45
N LEU A 60 0.12 2.18 20.56
CA LEU A 60 -0.32 1.84 21.91
C LEU A 60 -1.65 2.53 22.26
N ALA A 61 -1.75 3.83 21.96
CA ALA A 61 -2.98 4.60 22.16
C ALA A 61 -4.14 4.05 21.33
N ALA A 62 -3.88 3.69 20.07
CA ALA A 62 -4.86 3.09 19.18
C ALA A 62 -5.34 1.73 19.69
N THR A 63 -4.41 0.90 20.14
CA THR A 63 -4.73 -0.42 20.72
C THR A 63 -5.60 -0.27 21.96
N TRP A 64 -5.25 0.67 22.84
CA TRP A 64 -6.03 0.96 24.05
C TRP A 64 -7.44 1.48 23.72
N ALA A 65 -7.55 2.40 22.75
CA ALA A 65 -8.83 2.96 22.32
C ALA A 65 -9.76 1.89 21.73
N VAL A 66 -9.24 1.01 20.87
CA VAL A 66 -10.01 -0.07 20.24
C VAL A 66 -10.41 -1.14 21.25
N MET A 67 -9.50 -1.55 22.12
CA MET A 67 -9.71 -2.72 22.99
C MET A 67 -10.43 -2.41 24.30
N LYS A 68 -10.16 -1.25 24.92
CA LYS A 68 -10.63 -0.92 26.28
C LYS A 68 -11.76 0.10 26.27
N LYS A 69 -11.50 1.30 25.71
CA LYS A 69 -12.47 2.40 25.78
C LYS A 69 -13.54 2.36 24.69
N ARG A 70 -13.31 1.61 23.59
CA ARG A 70 -14.23 1.47 22.44
C ARG A 70 -14.75 2.83 21.94
N LYS A 71 -13.92 3.87 22.06
CA LYS A 71 -14.19 5.27 21.69
C LYS A 71 -13.67 5.54 20.27
N PRO A 72 -14.18 6.59 19.59
CA PRO A 72 -13.85 6.82 18.20
C PRO A 72 -12.40 7.31 18.06
N MET A 73 -11.70 6.75 17.07
CA MET A 73 -10.27 6.91 16.78
C MET A 73 -9.89 8.29 16.19
N ILE A 74 -10.82 9.25 16.16
CA ILE A 74 -10.71 10.49 15.38
C ILE A 74 -9.48 11.32 15.77
N TRP A 75 -9.22 11.51 17.06
CA TRP A 75 -8.07 12.30 17.52
C TRP A 75 -6.72 11.67 17.14
N ILE A 76 -6.61 10.35 17.21
CA ILE A 76 -5.40 9.62 16.78
C ILE A 76 -5.19 9.80 15.27
N SER A 77 -6.28 9.72 14.49
CA SER A 77 -6.24 9.99 13.05
C SER A 77 -5.78 11.42 12.74
N ILE A 78 -6.29 12.44 13.44
CA ILE A 78 -5.89 13.83 13.24
C ILE A 78 -4.40 14.02 13.54
N VAL A 79 -3.92 13.53 14.70
CA VAL A 79 -2.50 13.63 15.07
C VAL A 79 -1.62 12.91 14.05
N SER A 80 -2.02 11.73 13.59
CA SER A 80 -1.24 10.97 12.61
C SER A 80 -1.16 11.65 11.25
N VAL A 81 -2.26 12.28 10.78
CA VAL A 81 -2.28 13.04 9.53
C VAL A 81 -1.44 14.31 9.64
N LEU A 82 -1.54 15.05 10.75
CA LEU A 82 -0.76 16.27 10.94
C LEU A 82 0.74 15.96 11.08
N TYR A 83 1.11 14.92 11.85
CA TYR A 83 2.50 14.59 12.09
C TYR A 83 3.14 13.80 10.94
N PHE A 84 2.66 12.59 10.64
CA PHE A 84 3.27 11.76 9.58
C PHE A 84 2.85 12.17 8.17
N GLY A 85 1.70 12.83 8.02
CA GLY A 85 1.28 13.38 6.74
C GLY A 85 2.00 14.70 6.46
N PHE A 86 1.57 15.79 7.09
CA PHE A 86 2.03 17.14 6.72
C PHE A 86 3.39 17.53 7.31
N LEU A 87 3.68 17.23 8.59
CA LEU A 87 4.93 17.66 9.21
C LEU A 87 6.16 16.87 8.70
N ARG A 88 6.00 15.57 8.46
CA ARG A 88 7.06 14.71 7.89
C ARG A 88 6.86 14.40 6.41
N GLU A 89 5.96 15.13 5.74
CA GLU A 89 5.74 15.06 4.29
C GLU A 89 5.49 13.63 3.76
N GLY A 90 4.79 12.78 4.54
CA GLY A 90 4.51 11.39 4.18
C GLY A 90 5.67 10.41 4.37
N CYS A 91 6.81 10.86 4.92
CA CYS A 91 7.98 10.05 5.22
C CYS A 91 8.12 9.84 6.75
N VAL A 92 8.54 8.69 7.26
CA VAL A 92 8.83 7.42 6.58
C VAL A 92 7.53 6.69 6.20
N CYS A 93 7.39 6.30 4.93
CA CYS A 93 6.21 5.59 4.46
C CYS A 93 6.27 4.08 4.80
N SER A 94 5.47 3.66 5.77
CA SER A 94 5.28 2.24 6.13
C SER A 94 4.82 1.34 4.96
N VAL A 95 4.19 1.90 3.93
CA VAL A 95 3.79 1.12 2.75
C VAL A 95 5.00 0.87 1.84
N GLY A 96 5.83 1.89 1.63
CA GLY A 96 7.06 1.78 0.84
C GLY A 96 8.16 0.97 1.53
N SER A 97 8.15 0.88 2.86
CA SER A 97 9.15 0.11 3.62
C SER A 97 9.16 -1.38 3.29
N ILE A 98 8.09 -1.94 2.73
CA ILE A 98 8.08 -3.32 2.18
C ILE A 98 9.18 -3.50 1.14
N GLN A 99 9.35 -2.52 0.24
CA GLN A 99 10.35 -2.61 -0.82
C GLN A 99 11.76 -2.41 -0.27
N ASN A 100 11.95 -1.53 0.72
CA ASN A 100 13.25 -1.34 1.35
C ASN A 100 13.71 -2.62 2.07
N VAL A 101 12.79 -3.29 2.79
CA VAL A 101 13.08 -4.58 3.42
C VAL A 101 13.36 -5.65 2.38
N ALA A 102 12.57 -5.72 1.29
CA ALA A 102 12.79 -6.70 0.23
C ALA A 102 14.14 -6.50 -0.48
N LEU A 103 14.54 -5.26 -0.75
CA LEU A 103 15.83 -4.92 -1.34
C LEU A 103 16.99 -5.28 -0.40
N ALA A 104 16.88 -4.94 0.89
CA ALA A 104 17.88 -5.27 1.90
C ALA A 104 18.11 -6.78 2.09
N LEU A 105 17.15 -7.62 1.70
CA LEU A 105 17.31 -9.08 1.74
C LEU A 105 18.12 -9.65 0.57
N VAL A 106 18.21 -8.93 -0.55
CA VAL A 106 18.88 -9.40 -1.78
C VAL A 106 20.20 -8.68 -2.02
N ASP A 107 20.27 -7.39 -1.71
CA ASP A 107 21.45 -6.57 -1.96
C ASP A 107 22.23 -6.32 -0.65
N PRO A 108 23.38 -6.99 -0.44
CA PRO A 108 24.21 -6.76 0.74
C PRO A 108 24.86 -5.37 0.77
N ALA A 109 24.92 -4.66 -0.36
CA ALA A 109 25.41 -3.28 -0.42
C ALA A 109 24.37 -2.26 0.03
N TYR A 110 23.09 -2.63 0.11
CA TYR A 110 22.02 -1.74 0.52
C TYR A 110 21.89 -1.71 2.06
N SER A 111 22.33 -0.60 2.67
CA SER A 111 22.15 -0.35 4.10
C SER A 111 20.80 0.31 4.38
N MET A 112 19.86 -0.44 4.96
CA MET A 112 18.56 0.08 5.35
C MET A 112 18.63 0.84 6.70
N PRO A 113 18.15 2.10 6.76
CA PRO A 113 18.03 2.84 8.01
C PRO A 113 17.15 2.11 9.06
N TRP A 114 17.55 2.19 10.34
CA TRP A 114 16.88 1.47 11.43
C TRP A 114 15.44 1.97 11.67
N ASN A 115 15.18 3.26 11.44
CA ASN A 115 13.84 3.86 11.52
C ASN A 115 12.89 3.25 10.46
N VAL A 116 13.35 3.04 9.23
CA VAL A 116 12.57 2.39 8.15
C VAL A 116 12.19 0.96 8.54
N LEU A 117 13.13 0.22 9.12
CA LEU A 117 12.87 -1.10 9.66
C LEU A 117 11.82 -1.07 10.78
N ALA A 118 11.90 -0.10 11.70
CA ALA A 118 10.92 0.06 12.77
C ALA A 118 9.52 0.38 12.23
N PHE A 119 9.41 1.24 11.21
CA PHE A 119 8.14 1.56 10.53
C PHE A 119 7.54 0.36 9.77
N PHE A 120 8.36 -0.60 9.36
CA PHE A 120 7.89 -1.87 8.81
C PHE A 120 7.48 -2.87 9.91
N LEU A 121 8.33 -3.08 10.91
CA LEU A 121 8.15 -4.14 11.92
C LEU A 121 7.08 -3.81 12.96
N LEU A 122 7.02 -2.58 13.46
CA LEU A 122 6.08 -2.22 14.52
C LEU A 122 4.62 -2.49 14.10
N PRO A 123 4.12 -2.06 12.93
CA PRO A 123 2.75 -2.37 12.56
C PRO A 123 2.52 -3.86 12.27
N VAL A 124 3.53 -4.60 11.80
CA VAL A 124 3.45 -6.07 11.62
C VAL A 124 3.29 -6.77 12.96
N VAL A 125 4.10 -6.41 13.97
CA VAL A 125 4.00 -6.95 15.33
C VAL A 125 2.63 -6.63 15.93
N PHE A 126 2.17 -5.37 15.83
CA PHE A 126 0.83 -5.01 16.32
C PHE A 126 -0.29 -5.73 15.55
N ALA A 127 -0.13 -5.96 14.24
CA ALA A 127 -1.08 -6.75 13.45
C ALA A 127 -1.18 -8.20 13.93
N LEU A 128 -0.06 -8.81 14.29
CA LEU A 128 -0.02 -10.16 14.86
C LEU A 128 -0.61 -10.21 16.28
N LEU A 129 -0.45 -9.18 17.09
CA LEU A 129 -0.94 -9.18 18.48
C LEU A 129 -2.42 -8.78 18.60
N PHE A 130 -2.82 -7.68 17.95
CA PHE A 130 -4.11 -6.99 18.16
C PHE A 130 -4.94 -6.82 16.88
N GLY A 131 -4.46 -7.32 15.75
CA GLY A 131 -5.04 -7.06 14.44
C GLY A 131 -4.59 -5.71 13.87
N ARG A 132 -5.18 -5.28 12.74
CA ARG A 132 -4.68 -4.15 11.93
C ARG A 132 -4.98 -2.77 12.52
N VAL A 133 -4.59 -2.56 13.77
CA VAL A 133 -4.77 -1.31 14.53
C VAL A 133 -4.02 -0.15 13.90
N PHE A 134 -2.87 -0.41 13.25
CA PHE A 134 -2.16 0.62 12.48
C PHE A 134 -3.04 1.27 11.42
N CYS A 135 -3.79 0.45 10.67
CA CYS A 135 -4.72 0.94 9.65
C CYS A 135 -5.91 1.69 10.25
N ALA A 136 -6.25 1.54 11.53
CA ALA A 136 -7.41 2.16 12.15
C ALA A 136 -7.33 3.70 12.16
N GLY A 137 -6.16 4.25 12.48
CA GLY A 137 -5.95 5.69 12.54
C GLY A 137 -4.49 6.13 12.68
N VAL A 138 -3.53 5.20 12.73
CA VAL A 138 -2.10 5.54 12.84
C VAL A 138 -1.47 5.74 11.47
N CYS A 139 -1.89 4.96 10.47
CA CYS A 139 -1.49 5.16 9.09
C CYS A 139 -2.07 6.48 8.56
N PRO A 140 -1.25 7.47 8.15
CA PRO A 140 -1.75 8.79 7.71
C PRO A 140 -2.66 8.68 6.49
N MET A 141 -2.35 7.80 5.53
CA MET A 141 -3.19 7.56 4.35
C MET A 141 -4.57 7.01 4.72
N GLY A 142 -4.62 6.07 5.66
CA GLY A 142 -5.88 5.47 6.12
C GLY A 142 -6.68 6.43 6.98
N ALA A 143 -6.00 7.19 7.86
CA ALA A 143 -6.58 8.21 8.71
C ALA A 143 -7.20 9.34 7.87
N LEU A 144 -6.52 9.82 6.84
CA LEU A 144 -7.03 10.85 5.94
C LEU A 144 -8.35 10.42 5.26
N GLN A 145 -8.39 9.19 4.74
CA GLN A 145 -9.62 8.64 4.14
C GLN A 145 -10.76 8.44 5.14
N GLU A 146 -10.46 8.14 6.39
CA GLU A 146 -11.48 8.01 7.45
C GLU A 146 -12.06 9.36 7.85
N LEU A 147 -11.22 10.40 7.94
CA LEU A 147 -11.64 11.75 8.32
C LEU A 147 -12.59 12.37 7.30
N VAL A 148 -12.43 12.06 6.01
CA VAL A 148 -13.33 12.52 4.94
C VAL A 148 -14.55 11.61 4.73
N ASN A 149 -14.61 10.45 5.39
CA ASN A 149 -15.68 9.49 5.17
C ASN A 149 -17.00 9.93 5.83
N VAL A 150 -17.99 10.26 5.01
CA VAL A 150 -19.34 10.65 5.47
C VAL A 150 -20.29 9.45 5.46
N LYS A 151 -20.33 8.72 4.34
CA LYS A 151 -21.22 7.56 4.16
C LYS A 151 -20.44 6.42 3.55
N SER A 152 -20.67 5.20 4.04
CA SER A 152 -20.04 4.01 3.49
C SER A 152 -21.08 3.20 2.70
N GLY A 153 -21.14 3.46 1.40
CA GLY A 153 -21.87 2.67 0.43
C GLY A 153 -21.27 1.27 0.30
N LYS A 154 -22.13 0.27 0.18
CA LYS A 154 -21.70 -1.12 0.01
C LYS A 154 -21.44 -1.41 -1.46
N ILE A 155 -20.36 -2.15 -1.72
CA ILE A 155 -19.98 -2.61 -3.05
C ILE A 155 -20.54 -4.03 -3.23
N GLY A 156 -21.05 -4.34 -4.42
CA GLY A 156 -21.53 -5.68 -4.73
C GLY A 156 -20.46 -6.75 -4.48
N LYS A 157 -20.86 -7.90 -3.93
CA LYS A 157 -19.96 -9.03 -3.62
C LYS A 157 -19.01 -9.43 -4.76
N PRO A 158 -19.44 -9.56 -6.04
CA PRO A 158 -18.51 -9.94 -7.12
C PRO A 158 -17.45 -8.87 -7.39
N VAL A 159 -17.84 -7.60 -7.37
CA VAL A 159 -16.92 -6.47 -7.58
C VAL A 159 -15.92 -6.37 -6.43
N ALA A 160 -16.39 -6.51 -5.19
CA ALA A 160 -15.52 -6.51 -4.01
C ALA A 160 -14.53 -7.68 -4.01
N MET A 161 -14.90 -8.83 -4.58
CA MET A 161 -14.00 -9.98 -4.74
C MET A 161 -12.88 -9.68 -5.73
N VAL A 162 -13.22 -9.21 -6.94
CA VAL A 162 -12.22 -8.89 -7.97
C VAL A 162 -11.27 -7.79 -7.50
N LEU A 163 -11.83 -6.70 -6.96
CA LEU A 163 -11.01 -5.61 -6.43
C LEU A 163 -10.19 -6.03 -5.20
N GLY A 164 -10.65 -7.03 -4.44
CA GLY A 164 -9.92 -7.60 -3.31
C GLY A 164 -8.66 -8.39 -3.70
N LEU A 165 -8.48 -8.73 -4.98
CA LEU A 165 -7.26 -9.35 -5.52
C LEU A 165 -6.18 -8.32 -5.88
N LEU A 166 -6.56 -7.06 -6.13
CA LEU A 166 -5.62 -6.00 -6.52
C LEU A 166 -4.55 -5.70 -5.47
N PRO A 167 -4.83 -5.65 -4.15
CA PRO A 167 -3.78 -5.48 -3.14
C PRO A 167 -2.72 -6.58 -3.17
N TRP A 168 -3.12 -7.81 -3.47
CA TRP A 168 -2.21 -8.96 -3.58
C TRP A 168 -1.37 -8.90 -4.84
N LEU A 169 -2.00 -8.59 -5.98
CA LEU A 169 -1.28 -8.36 -7.23
C LEU A 169 -0.24 -7.26 -7.04
N TYR A 170 -0.64 -6.15 -6.44
CA TYR A 170 0.27 -5.02 -6.22
C TYR A 170 1.39 -5.37 -5.23
N LEU A 171 1.11 -6.11 -4.15
CA LEU A 171 2.14 -6.61 -3.25
C LEU A 171 3.14 -7.53 -3.97
N ILE A 172 2.67 -8.45 -4.82
CA ILE A 172 3.52 -9.35 -5.59
C ILE A 172 4.40 -8.55 -6.58
N MET A 173 3.83 -7.59 -7.30
CA MET A 173 4.60 -6.72 -8.21
C MET A 173 5.61 -5.84 -7.46
N THR A 174 5.22 -5.35 -6.28
CA THR A 174 6.08 -4.56 -5.39
C THR A 174 7.31 -5.35 -4.97
N LEU A 175 7.12 -6.62 -4.59
CA LEU A 175 8.20 -7.52 -4.25
C LEU A 175 9.05 -7.86 -5.47
N LEU A 176 8.43 -8.19 -6.62
CA LEU A 176 9.15 -8.49 -7.86
C LEU A 176 10.15 -7.38 -8.21
N TYR A 177 9.70 -6.12 -8.31
CA TYR A 177 10.56 -5.01 -8.70
C TYR A 177 11.59 -4.60 -7.63
N ALA A 178 11.31 -4.86 -6.36
CA ALA A 178 12.28 -4.62 -5.29
C ALA A 178 13.40 -5.68 -5.32
N LEU A 179 13.03 -6.95 -5.50
CA LEU A 179 13.99 -8.07 -5.58
C LEU A 179 14.87 -7.98 -6.83
N THR A 180 14.34 -7.49 -7.96
CA THR A 180 15.10 -7.28 -9.21
C THR A 180 15.81 -5.92 -9.27
N ARG A 181 15.91 -5.17 -8.16
CA ARG A 181 16.65 -3.89 -8.06
C ARG A 181 16.23 -2.82 -9.08
N SER A 182 14.98 -2.86 -9.56
CA SER A 182 14.57 -2.02 -10.69
C SER A 182 13.97 -0.68 -10.27
N ARG A 183 12.90 -0.68 -9.47
CA ARG A 183 12.18 0.55 -9.10
C ARG A 183 11.23 0.37 -7.91
N PHE A 184 11.02 1.47 -7.21
CA PHE A 184 10.09 1.56 -6.08
C PHE A 184 8.70 1.99 -6.53
N ILE A 185 7.90 1.05 -7.07
CA ILE A 185 6.56 1.34 -7.57
C ILE A 185 5.62 1.94 -6.51
N VAL A 186 5.81 1.59 -5.23
CA VAL A 186 4.96 2.11 -4.15
C VAL A 186 5.18 3.60 -3.94
N CYS A 187 6.43 4.04 -4.00
CA CYS A 187 6.78 5.45 -3.86
C CYS A 187 6.40 6.25 -5.11
N GLN A 188 6.52 5.65 -6.30
CA GLN A 188 6.17 6.29 -7.57
C GLN A 188 4.65 6.50 -7.71
N PHE A 189 3.84 5.56 -7.25
CA PHE A 189 2.38 5.59 -7.38
C PHE A 189 1.67 5.84 -6.03
N ASP A 190 2.31 6.54 -5.09
CA ASP A 190 1.66 6.92 -3.83
C ASP A 190 0.61 8.01 -4.06
N PRO A 191 -0.69 7.71 -3.94
CA PRO A 191 -1.72 8.69 -4.27
C PRO A 191 -1.79 9.87 -3.31
N PHE A 192 -1.23 9.77 -2.10
CA PHE A 192 -1.40 10.79 -1.07
C PHE A 192 -0.14 11.64 -0.85
N ILE A 193 1.01 11.25 -1.41
CA ILE A 193 2.27 11.98 -1.20
C ILE A 193 2.20 13.43 -1.68
N GLY A 194 1.60 13.68 -2.85
CA GLY A 194 1.44 15.03 -3.39
C GLY A 194 0.51 15.92 -2.56
N ILE A 195 -0.47 15.30 -1.89
CA ILE A 195 -1.39 16.00 -0.97
C ILE A 195 -0.64 16.38 0.32
N PHE A 196 0.15 15.46 0.87
CA PHE A 196 0.92 15.70 2.09
C PHE A 196 2.04 16.74 1.90
N ARG A 197 2.67 16.77 0.73
CA ARG A 197 3.70 17.75 0.36
C ARG A 197 3.17 19.09 -0.14
N LEU A 198 1.85 19.21 -0.34
CA LEU A 198 1.22 20.36 -0.98
C LEU A 198 1.89 20.73 -2.32
N GLY A 199 2.37 19.73 -3.05
CA GLY A 199 3.18 19.87 -4.26
C GLY A 199 3.56 18.53 -4.87
N GLY A 200 3.90 18.52 -6.17
CA GLY A 200 4.28 17.32 -6.93
C GLY A 200 3.63 17.27 -8.30
N ASP A 201 3.76 16.12 -8.96
CA ASP A 201 3.18 15.90 -10.30
C ASP A 201 1.65 16.01 -10.28
N VAL A 202 1.10 16.80 -11.20
CA VAL A 202 -0.33 17.11 -11.28
C VAL A 202 -1.16 15.84 -11.45
N GLU A 203 -0.66 14.87 -12.22
CA GLU A 203 -1.32 13.58 -12.44
C GLU A 203 -1.51 12.78 -11.13
N LEU A 204 -0.47 12.73 -10.29
CA LEU A 204 -0.51 12.02 -9.02
C LEU A 204 -1.43 12.73 -8.01
N LEU A 205 -1.43 14.06 -8.02
CA LEU A 205 -2.34 14.86 -7.20
C LEU A 205 -3.80 14.62 -7.60
N ILE A 206 -4.10 14.65 -8.90
CA ILE A 206 -5.45 14.33 -9.42
C ILE A 206 -5.86 12.93 -8.97
N PHE A 207 -4.98 11.94 -9.12
CA PHE A 207 -5.25 10.57 -8.68
C PHE A 207 -5.57 10.48 -7.18
N GLY A 208 -4.80 11.18 -6.34
CA GLY A 208 -5.03 11.29 -4.90
C GLY A 208 -6.37 11.92 -4.54
N VAL A 209 -6.70 13.05 -5.16
CA VAL A 209 -7.96 13.78 -4.93
C VAL A 209 -9.16 12.93 -5.36
N VAL A 210 -9.08 12.26 -6.51
CA VAL A 210 -10.13 11.34 -6.97
C VAL A 210 -10.33 10.20 -5.96
N LEU A 211 -9.25 9.60 -5.45
CA LEU A 211 -9.35 8.58 -4.41
C LEU A 211 -9.95 9.13 -3.11
N LEU A 212 -9.65 10.36 -2.70
CA LEU A 212 -10.31 10.99 -1.54
C LEU A 212 -11.79 11.22 -1.76
N ILE A 213 -12.19 11.70 -2.94
CA ILE A 213 -13.62 11.88 -3.29
C ILE A 213 -14.34 10.54 -3.20
N ILE A 214 -13.75 9.47 -3.77
CA ILE A 214 -14.31 8.11 -3.68
C ILE A 214 -14.36 7.63 -2.21
N SER A 215 -13.41 8.04 -1.37
CA SER A 215 -13.35 7.70 0.05
C SER A 215 -14.51 8.26 0.86
N VAL A 216 -15.08 9.40 0.43
CA VAL A 216 -16.29 10.00 1.04
C VAL A 216 -17.46 9.02 1.00
N PHE A 217 -17.56 8.21 -0.06
CA PHE A 217 -18.70 7.33 -0.35
C PHE A 217 -18.47 5.85 -0.12
N THR A 218 -17.24 5.33 -0.26
CA THR A 218 -16.99 3.87 -0.26
C THR A 218 -16.25 3.35 0.97
N GLY A 219 -15.72 4.25 1.80
CA GLY A 219 -14.95 3.88 2.99
C GLY A 219 -13.59 3.27 2.64
N ARG A 220 -12.54 4.08 2.72
CA ARG A 220 -11.13 3.65 2.59
C ARG A 220 -10.81 2.81 1.34
N PRO A 221 -11.13 3.29 0.11
CA PRO A 221 -10.85 2.59 -1.14
C PRO A 221 -9.38 2.19 -1.29
N PHE A 222 -8.43 3.04 -0.89
CA PHE A 222 -7.02 2.70 -1.01
C PHE A 222 -6.63 1.56 -0.07
N CYS A 223 -7.00 1.63 1.22
CA CYS A 223 -6.69 0.57 2.17
C CYS A 223 -7.37 -0.77 1.81
N ARG A 224 -8.51 -0.71 1.11
CA ARG A 224 -9.31 -1.88 0.74
C ARG A 224 -8.84 -2.54 -0.56
N PHE A 225 -8.43 -1.76 -1.55
CA PHE A 225 -8.22 -2.24 -2.93
C PHE A 225 -6.85 -1.94 -3.53
N LEU A 226 -6.04 -1.07 -2.92
CA LEU A 226 -4.76 -0.63 -3.49
C LEU A 226 -3.59 -0.75 -2.53
N CYS A 227 -3.79 -0.97 -1.24
CA CYS A 227 -2.68 -0.95 -0.28
C CYS A 227 -1.96 -2.30 -0.18
N PRO A 228 -0.70 -2.45 -0.64
CA PRO A 228 0.04 -3.71 -0.59
C PRO A 228 0.40 -4.06 0.86
N TYR A 229 0.67 -3.05 1.69
CA TYR A 229 0.89 -3.23 3.12
C TYR A 229 -0.37 -3.72 3.83
N GLY A 230 -1.56 -3.27 3.41
CA GLY A 230 -2.83 -3.76 3.93
C GLY A 230 -3.07 -5.24 3.67
N ALA A 231 -2.63 -5.74 2.50
CA ALA A 231 -2.65 -7.17 2.16
C ALA A 231 -1.68 -7.96 3.04
N LEU A 232 -0.44 -7.49 3.20
CA LEU A 232 0.55 -8.09 4.09
C LEU A 232 0.04 -8.17 5.54
N LEU A 233 -0.45 -7.06 6.10
CA LEU A 233 -0.99 -7.02 7.46
C LEU A 233 -2.24 -7.91 7.63
N SER A 234 -2.98 -8.20 6.55
CA SER A 234 -4.15 -9.09 6.62
C SER A 234 -3.76 -10.55 6.89
N LEU A 235 -2.56 -10.97 6.47
CA LEU A 235 -2.01 -12.29 6.81
C LEU A 235 -1.79 -12.40 8.30
N PHE A 236 -1.04 -11.45 8.87
CA PHE A 236 -0.70 -11.43 10.29
C PHE A 236 -1.94 -11.24 11.17
N SER A 237 -2.90 -10.40 10.73
CA SER A 237 -4.12 -10.18 11.51
C SER A 237 -5.07 -11.37 11.51
N SER A 238 -5.01 -12.25 10.50
CA SER A 238 -5.86 -13.45 10.44
C SER A 238 -5.56 -14.45 11.58
N VAL A 239 -4.29 -14.52 11.97
CA VAL A 239 -3.75 -15.38 13.03
C VAL A 239 -3.54 -14.63 14.35
N SER A 240 -4.11 -13.43 14.49
CA SER A 240 -3.82 -12.60 15.64
C SER A 240 -4.26 -13.20 16.97
N ILE A 241 -3.46 -12.95 18.02
CA ILE A 241 -3.68 -13.52 19.35
C ILE A 241 -4.95 -12.93 19.97
N LYS A 242 -5.07 -11.60 19.97
CA LYS A 242 -6.18 -10.89 20.61
C LYS A 242 -7.03 -10.18 19.55
N LYS A 243 -8.03 -10.92 19.03
CA LYS A 243 -8.92 -10.44 17.97
C LYS A 243 -9.90 -9.39 18.48
N VAL A 244 -10.21 -8.43 17.61
CA VAL A 244 -11.32 -7.50 17.82
C VAL A 244 -12.63 -8.28 17.63
N GLU A 245 -13.35 -8.51 18.72
CA GLU A 245 -14.62 -9.25 18.70
C GLU A 245 -15.78 -8.39 19.17
N LEU A 246 -16.96 -8.60 18.56
CA LEU A 246 -18.23 -8.12 19.10
C LEU A 246 -18.66 -9.03 20.26
N THR A 247 -19.39 -8.50 21.24
CA THR A 247 -19.89 -9.27 22.38
C THR A 247 -20.90 -10.34 21.92
N LYS A 248 -20.42 -11.57 21.64
CA LYS A 248 -21.18 -12.68 21.05
C LYS A 248 -22.42 -13.09 21.87
N LYS A 249 -22.27 -13.21 23.20
CA LYS A 249 -23.33 -13.72 24.11
C LYS A 249 -24.58 -12.84 24.20
N LYS A 250 -24.52 -11.60 23.72
CA LYS A 250 -25.63 -10.63 23.82
C LYS A 250 -26.14 -10.18 22.45
N CYS A 251 -25.60 -10.71 21.34
CA CYS A 251 -26.00 -10.28 20.00
C CYS A 251 -27.47 -10.60 19.73
N VAL A 252 -28.24 -9.60 19.29
CA VAL A 252 -29.67 -9.73 18.94
C VAL A 252 -29.91 -9.68 17.42
N ASN A 253 -28.86 -9.87 16.61
CA ASN A 253 -28.92 -9.90 15.15
C ASN A 253 -29.59 -8.68 14.48
N CYS A 254 -29.42 -7.49 15.04
CA CYS A 254 -30.06 -6.24 14.59
C CYS A 254 -29.43 -5.55 13.37
N ASP A 255 -28.42 -6.14 12.71
CA ASP A 255 -27.68 -5.61 11.52
C ASP A 255 -26.96 -4.24 11.66
N LEU A 256 -27.19 -3.47 12.74
CA LEU A 256 -26.60 -2.15 12.96
C LEU A 256 -25.07 -2.10 12.86
N CYS A 257 -24.39 -3.11 13.39
CA CYS A 257 -22.93 -3.16 13.31
C CYS A 257 -22.45 -3.30 11.86
N HIS A 258 -23.13 -4.14 11.07
CA HIS A 258 -22.80 -4.43 9.68
C HIS A 258 -23.17 -3.30 8.72
N SER A 259 -24.19 -2.50 9.02
CA SER A 259 -24.47 -1.26 8.28
C SER A 259 -23.48 -0.13 8.62
N ALA A 260 -22.95 -0.09 9.84
CA ALA A 260 -21.98 0.91 10.27
C ALA A 260 -20.52 0.64 9.85
N CYS A 261 -20.21 -0.56 9.36
CA CYS A 261 -18.84 -0.95 9.02
C CYS A 261 -18.38 -0.26 7.71
N PRO A 262 -17.31 0.56 7.71
CA PRO A 262 -16.92 1.31 6.52
C PRO A 262 -16.33 0.44 5.40
N ILE A 263 -15.84 -0.75 5.75
CA ILE A 263 -15.10 -1.64 4.86
C ILE A 263 -15.77 -3.00 4.67
N ASP A 264 -17.00 -3.16 5.16
CA ASP A 264 -17.79 -4.39 5.03
C ASP A 264 -17.11 -5.65 5.63
N ALA A 265 -16.41 -5.48 6.75
CA ALA A 265 -15.67 -6.56 7.41
C ALA A 265 -16.55 -7.43 8.34
N ILE A 266 -17.82 -7.10 8.51
CA ILE A 266 -18.73 -7.83 9.40
C ILE A 266 -19.55 -8.83 8.59
N ARG A 267 -19.51 -10.08 9.00
CA ARG A 267 -20.15 -11.19 8.29
C ARG A 267 -21.52 -11.48 8.91
N ALA A 268 -22.54 -11.49 8.08
CA ALA A 268 -23.91 -11.78 8.47
C ALA A 268 -24.09 -13.25 8.92
N PRO A 269 -25.06 -13.52 9.83
CA PRO A 269 -25.41 -14.88 10.23
C PRO A 269 -25.98 -15.65 9.03
N TYR A 270 -25.72 -16.96 8.98
CA TYR A 270 -26.31 -17.87 7.99
C TYR A 270 -27.69 -18.30 8.49
N ALA A 271 -28.66 -17.39 8.49
CA ALA A 271 -30.06 -17.76 8.71
C ALA A 271 -30.65 -18.26 7.38
N ASN A 272 -31.13 -19.50 7.34
CA ASN A 272 -32.06 -20.05 6.33
C ASN A 272 -31.50 -20.50 4.96
N THR A 273 -30.25 -20.96 4.86
CA THR A 273 -29.82 -21.73 3.65
C THR A 273 -29.86 -23.23 3.94
N PRO A 274 -30.40 -24.07 3.03
CA PRO A 274 -30.40 -25.52 3.20
C PRO A 274 -28.97 -26.00 3.41
N GLN A 275 -28.78 -26.89 4.39
CA GLN A 275 -27.47 -27.45 4.69
C GLN A 275 -26.99 -28.28 3.51
N GLU A 276 -25.84 -27.91 2.96
CA GLU A 276 -25.16 -28.70 1.94
C GLU A 276 -24.69 -30.02 2.57
N GLU A 277 -24.87 -31.14 1.87
CA GLU A 277 -24.39 -32.42 2.38
C GLU A 277 -22.86 -32.39 2.51
N ARG A 278 -22.34 -32.97 3.61
CA ARG A 278 -20.88 -33.03 3.85
C ARG A 278 -20.11 -33.61 2.66
N ARG A 279 -20.69 -34.60 1.97
CA ARG A 279 -20.08 -35.25 0.80
C ARG A 279 -19.90 -34.29 -0.37
N GLU A 280 -20.88 -33.44 -0.65
CA GLU A 280 -20.81 -32.43 -1.71
C GLU A 280 -19.77 -31.36 -1.38
N GLY A 281 -19.76 -30.88 -0.13
CA GLY A 281 -18.76 -29.93 0.35
C GLY A 281 -17.32 -30.48 0.24
N VAL A 282 -17.10 -31.74 0.60
CA VAL A 282 -15.78 -32.40 0.48
C VAL A 282 -15.38 -32.59 -0.98
N LYS A 283 -16.29 -33.06 -1.85
CA LYS A 283 -16.03 -33.17 -3.29
C LYS A 283 -15.63 -31.83 -3.91
N ARG A 284 -16.36 -30.76 -3.57
CA ARG A 284 -16.05 -29.40 -4.03
C ARG A 284 -14.67 -28.95 -3.54
N LEU A 285 -14.35 -29.16 -2.26
CA LEU A 285 -13.06 -28.79 -1.70
C LEU A 285 -11.90 -29.58 -2.32
N LEU A 286 -12.08 -30.88 -2.56
CA LEU A 286 -11.10 -31.71 -3.28
C LEU A 286 -10.88 -31.22 -4.71
N GLY A 287 -11.96 -30.83 -5.41
CA GLY A 287 -11.87 -30.22 -6.73
C GLY A 287 -11.01 -28.95 -6.72
N TYR A 288 -11.22 -28.04 -5.76
CA TYR A 288 -10.38 -26.85 -5.63
C TYR A 288 -8.94 -27.15 -5.21
N MET A 289 -8.71 -28.17 -4.37
CA MET A 289 -7.36 -28.61 -4.01
C MET A 289 -6.60 -29.18 -5.22
N LEU A 290 -7.28 -29.90 -6.12
CA LEU A 290 -6.68 -30.38 -7.37
C LEU A 290 -6.44 -29.24 -8.38
N PHE A 291 -7.29 -28.21 -8.37
CA PHE A 291 -7.16 -27.04 -9.23
C PHE A 291 -6.05 -26.07 -8.76
N LEU A 292 -5.69 -26.11 -7.47
CA LEU A 292 -4.64 -25.26 -6.88
C LEU A 292 -3.28 -25.41 -7.59
N PRO A 293 -2.68 -26.60 -7.77
CA PRO A 293 -1.40 -26.72 -8.47
C PRO A 293 -1.51 -26.28 -9.93
N LEU A 294 -2.66 -26.51 -10.58
CA LEU A 294 -2.90 -26.04 -11.95
C LEU A 294 -2.87 -24.51 -12.04
N LEU A 295 -3.51 -23.80 -11.09
CA LEU A 295 -3.47 -22.34 -11.03
C LEU A 295 -2.06 -21.80 -10.73
N MET A 296 -1.30 -22.46 -9.86
CA MET A 296 0.08 -22.08 -9.58
C MET A 296 0.97 -22.24 -10.81
N VAL A 297 0.88 -23.37 -11.52
CA VAL A 297 1.69 -23.64 -12.73
C VAL A 297 1.30 -22.70 -13.87
N THR A 298 0.00 -22.50 -14.12
CA THR A 298 -0.46 -21.58 -15.16
C THR A 298 -0.05 -20.14 -14.85
N GLY A 299 -0.19 -19.68 -13.60
CA GLY A 299 0.31 -18.38 -13.17
C GLY A 299 1.81 -18.22 -13.35
N ALA A 300 2.60 -19.23 -12.97
CA ALA A 300 4.06 -19.24 -13.13
C ALA A 300 4.48 -19.13 -14.60
N LEU A 301 3.86 -19.91 -15.50
CA LEU A 301 4.16 -19.89 -16.93
C LEU A 301 3.78 -18.54 -17.58
N LEU A 302 2.57 -18.04 -17.31
CA LEU A 302 2.10 -16.76 -17.85
C LEU A 302 3.03 -15.61 -17.46
N MET A 303 3.46 -15.58 -16.19
CA MET A 303 4.33 -14.51 -15.68
C MET A 303 5.79 -14.68 -16.12
N ARG A 304 6.25 -15.91 -16.38
CA ARG A 304 7.54 -16.17 -17.01
C ARG A 304 7.56 -15.68 -18.45
N MET A 305 6.48 -15.87 -19.20
CA MET A 305 6.34 -15.38 -20.57
C MET A 305 6.35 -13.84 -20.65
N SER A 306 5.83 -13.15 -19.64
CA SER A 306 5.85 -11.68 -19.57
C SER A 306 7.14 -11.08 -19.00
N ALA A 307 8.13 -11.91 -18.64
CA ALA A 307 9.36 -11.48 -17.96
C ALA A 307 10.14 -10.41 -18.74
N GLU A 308 10.27 -10.57 -20.06
CA GLU A 308 10.99 -9.61 -20.91
C GLU A 308 10.31 -8.23 -20.90
N GLY A 309 8.98 -8.19 -21.02
CA GLY A 309 8.22 -6.94 -20.91
C GLY A 309 8.33 -6.28 -19.53
N LEU A 310 8.35 -7.09 -18.46
CA LEU A 310 8.52 -6.61 -17.09
C LEU A 310 9.96 -6.11 -16.83
N SER A 311 10.96 -6.69 -17.48
CA SER A 311 12.37 -6.34 -17.32
C SER A 311 12.72 -4.95 -17.83
N ARG A 312 11.91 -4.38 -18.73
CA ARG A 312 12.04 -2.97 -19.19
C ARG A 312 11.87 -1.94 -18.08
N ALA A 313 11.36 -2.34 -16.92
CA ALA A 313 11.37 -1.50 -15.73
C ALA A 313 12.78 -1.30 -15.15
N HIS A 314 13.74 -2.16 -15.48
CA HIS A 314 15.13 -2.06 -15.05
C HIS A 314 15.88 -1.07 -15.95
N LYS A 315 16.68 -0.20 -15.32
CA LYS A 315 17.43 0.87 -16.00
C LYS A 315 18.31 0.36 -17.14
N ASP A 316 19.02 -0.76 -16.95
CA ASP A 316 20.00 -1.25 -17.93
C ASP A 316 19.32 -1.90 -19.15
N VAL A 317 18.17 -2.54 -18.94
CA VAL A 317 17.35 -3.09 -20.03
C VAL A 317 16.75 -1.94 -20.84
N ARG A 318 16.23 -0.92 -20.16
CA ARG A 318 15.68 0.28 -20.80
C ARG A 318 16.76 1.05 -21.56
N LEU A 319 17.97 1.16 -21.02
CA LEU A 319 19.11 1.78 -21.67
C LEU A 319 19.50 1.03 -22.95
N TYR A 320 19.57 -0.30 -22.91
CA TYR A 320 19.83 -1.11 -24.09
C TYR A 320 18.78 -0.88 -25.19
N ASP A 321 17.49 -0.92 -24.83
CA ASP A 321 16.40 -0.66 -25.79
C ASP A 321 16.54 0.74 -26.44
N MET A 322 16.89 1.77 -25.66
CA MET A 322 17.14 3.13 -26.18
C MET A 322 18.34 3.23 -27.11
N VAL A 323 19.46 2.56 -26.79
CA VAL A 323 20.67 2.56 -27.62
C VAL A 323 20.40 1.87 -28.96
N VAL A 324 19.74 0.71 -28.94
CA VAL A 324 19.37 -0.02 -30.16
C VAL A 324 18.40 0.79 -31.02
N GLU A 325 17.42 1.46 -30.41
CA GLU A 325 16.49 2.32 -31.13
C GLU A 325 17.19 3.56 -31.72
N TYR A 326 18.18 4.11 -31.02
CA TYR A 326 18.99 5.23 -31.52
C TYR A 326 19.89 4.82 -32.69
N GLU A 327 20.59 3.69 -32.61
CA GLU A 327 21.45 3.19 -33.70
C GLU A 327 20.66 2.77 -34.94
N ALA A 328 19.38 2.41 -34.78
CA ALA A 328 18.49 2.11 -35.89
C ALA A 328 18.02 3.37 -36.65
N GLN A 329 18.17 4.58 -36.07
CA GLN A 329 17.75 5.83 -36.71
C GLN A 329 18.83 6.34 -37.68
N THR A 330 18.43 6.62 -38.92
CA THR A 330 19.34 7.10 -39.97
C THR A 330 19.83 8.55 -39.75
N ALA A 331 19.06 9.36 -39.01
CA ALA A 331 19.37 10.76 -38.69
C ALA A 331 18.60 11.25 -37.44
N PRO A 332 19.03 10.89 -36.22
CA PRO A 332 18.37 11.35 -35.00
C PRO A 332 18.57 12.87 -34.81
N GLU A 333 17.47 13.61 -34.59
CA GLU A 333 17.51 15.06 -34.36
C GLU A 333 18.13 15.43 -33.00
N THR A 334 17.96 14.57 -31.99
CA THR A 334 18.48 14.80 -30.64
C THR A 334 18.88 13.47 -29.99
N MET A 335 20.04 13.44 -29.34
CA MET A 335 20.50 12.29 -28.55
C MET A 335 19.94 12.40 -27.12
N PRO A 336 19.23 11.38 -26.60
CA PRO A 336 18.82 11.36 -25.21
C PRO A 336 20.02 11.34 -24.25
N LEU A 337 19.92 12.05 -23.12
CA LEU A 337 20.97 12.11 -22.07
C LEU A 337 21.43 10.73 -21.58
N GLU A 338 20.53 9.74 -21.52
CA GLU A 338 20.87 8.37 -21.10
C GLU A 338 21.79 7.67 -22.12
N VAL A 339 21.57 7.92 -23.42
CA VAL A 339 22.37 7.37 -24.53
C VAL A 339 23.70 8.10 -24.65
N GLU A 340 23.71 9.42 -24.49
CA GLU A 340 24.94 10.22 -24.43
C GLU A 340 25.84 9.74 -23.28
N GLY A 341 25.26 9.57 -22.09
CA GLY A 341 25.97 9.05 -20.93
C GLY A 341 26.51 7.62 -21.12
N PHE A 342 25.89 6.81 -21.96
CA PHE A 342 26.40 5.48 -22.33
C PHE A 342 27.67 5.59 -23.20
N TYR A 343 27.64 6.40 -24.27
CA TYR A 343 28.80 6.57 -25.14
C TYR A 343 29.98 7.24 -24.42
N VAL A 344 29.72 8.18 -23.50
CA VAL A 344 30.77 8.80 -22.67
C VAL A 344 31.45 7.79 -21.74
N LYS A 345 30.73 6.76 -21.26
CA LYS A 345 31.31 5.70 -20.42
C LYS A 345 32.22 4.75 -21.20
N GLY A 346 32.16 4.74 -22.53
CA GLY A 346 33.00 3.88 -23.38
C GLY A 346 32.70 2.38 -23.25
N ILE A 347 31.52 2.01 -22.75
CA ILE A 347 31.08 0.60 -22.66
C ILE A 347 30.63 0.15 -24.04
N THR A 348 30.94 -1.10 -24.43
CA THR A 348 30.52 -1.63 -25.73
C THR A 348 29.05 -2.06 -25.72
N VAL A 349 28.39 -2.03 -26.87
CA VAL A 349 26.98 -2.47 -27.01
C VAL A 349 26.84 -3.96 -26.66
N ASP A 350 27.86 -4.78 -26.94
CA ASP A 350 27.88 -6.21 -26.59
C ASP A 350 27.95 -6.44 -25.07
N GLU A 351 28.73 -5.65 -24.33
CA GLU A 351 28.76 -5.70 -22.86
C GLU A 351 27.43 -5.26 -22.25
N LEU A 352 26.80 -4.22 -22.83
CA LEU A 352 25.48 -3.78 -22.41
C LEU A 352 24.41 -4.86 -22.68
N LYS A 353 24.51 -5.55 -23.82
CA LYS A 353 23.64 -6.68 -24.17
C LYS A 353 23.80 -7.84 -23.19
N ALA A 354 25.04 -8.20 -22.83
CA ALA A 354 25.30 -9.25 -21.85
C ALA A 354 24.69 -8.90 -20.47
N THR A 355 24.81 -7.63 -20.05
CA THR A 355 24.18 -7.12 -18.83
C THR A 355 22.65 -7.21 -18.90
N ARG A 356 22.07 -6.80 -20.03
CA ARG A 356 20.63 -6.90 -20.30
C ARG A 356 20.13 -8.34 -20.21
N ASP A 357 20.83 -9.29 -20.84
CA ASP A 357 20.42 -10.69 -20.86
C ASP A 357 20.51 -11.34 -19.46
N ALA A 358 21.53 -10.98 -18.67
CA ALA A 358 21.63 -11.40 -17.27
C ALA A 358 20.43 -10.90 -16.43
N VAL A 359 20.06 -9.63 -16.59
CA VAL A 359 18.89 -9.05 -15.91
C VAL A 359 17.59 -9.73 -16.38
N VAL A 360 17.42 -10.00 -17.68
CA VAL A 360 16.24 -10.68 -18.21
C VAL A 360 16.08 -12.09 -17.62
N GLU A 361 17.17 -12.83 -17.44
CA GLU A 361 17.11 -14.17 -16.83
C GLU A 361 16.80 -14.11 -15.32
N GLU A 362 17.31 -13.11 -14.61
CA GLU A 362 16.92 -12.81 -13.23
C GLU A 362 15.41 -12.55 -13.15
N TYR A 363 14.88 -11.71 -14.04
CA TYR A 363 13.45 -11.43 -14.15
C TYR A 363 12.62 -12.68 -14.45
N ARG A 364 13.08 -13.57 -15.34
CA ARG A 364 12.39 -14.85 -15.62
C ARG A 364 12.25 -15.70 -14.38
N THR A 365 13.28 -15.73 -13.53
CA THR A 365 13.25 -16.50 -12.28
C THR A 365 12.27 -15.91 -11.28
N TYR A 366 12.39 -14.62 -10.95
CA TYR A 366 11.51 -13.97 -9.98
C TYR A 366 10.06 -13.84 -10.47
N SER A 367 9.85 -13.61 -11.77
CA SER A 367 8.50 -13.53 -12.33
C SER A 367 7.79 -14.88 -12.30
N THR A 368 8.52 -16.00 -12.47
CA THR A 368 7.97 -17.35 -12.30
C THR A 368 7.42 -17.55 -10.88
N TRP A 369 8.19 -17.15 -9.86
CA TRP A 369 7.77 -17.21 -8.46
C TRP A 369 6.59 -16.25 -8.17
N ALA A 370 6.64 -15.04 -8.70
CA ALA A 370 5.55 -14.06 -8.59
C ALA A 370 4.24 -14.59 -9.20
N GLY A 371 4.31 -15.22 -10.37
CA GLY A 371 3.19 -15.86 -11.04
C GLY A 371 2.61 -17.03 -10.24
N ALA A 372 3.48 -17.89 -9.70
CA ALA A 372 3.07 -18.99 -8.82
C ALA A 372 2.36 -18.47 -7.56
N ALA A 373 2.89 -17.41 -6.94
CA ALA A 373 2.30 -16.77 -5.78
C ALA A 373 0.92 -16.17 -6.09
N MET A 374 0.75 -15.53 -7.26
CA MET A 374 -0.56 -15.01 -7.69
C MET A 374 -1.56 -16.15 -7.94
N GLY A 375 -1.12 -17.24 -8.58
CA GLY A 375 -1.92 -18.46 -8.74
C GLY A 375 -2.38 -19.05 -7.41
N LEU A 376 -1.50 -19.06 -6.40
CA LEU A 376 -1.82 -19.49 -5.04
C LEU A 376 -2.86 -18.56 -4.38
N VAL A 377 -2.70 -17.24 -4.49
CA VAL A 377 -3.67 -16.27 -3.95
C VAL A 377 -5.06 -16.49 -4.56
N LEU A 378 -5.13 -16.66 -5.89
CA LEU A 378 -6.39 -16.94 -6.59
C LEU A 378 -7.01 -18.26 -6.12
N ALA A 379 -6.21 -19.33 -6.01
CA ALA A 379 -6.68 -20.62 -5.52
C ALA A 379 -7.22 -20.54 -4.08
N LEU A 380 -6.50 -19.86 -3.18
CA LEU A 380 -6.93 -19.67 -1.79
C LEU A 380 -8.19 -18.80 -1.68
N ALA A 381 -8.33 -17.79 -2.53
CA ALA A 381 -9.54 -16.97 -2.60
C ALA A 381 -10.76 -17.81 -3.02
N LEU A 382 -10.61 -18.67 -4.03
CA LEU A 382 -11.66 -19.61 -4.46
C LEU A 382 -12.01 -20.63 -3.36
N ILE A 383 -11.00 -21.24 -2.72
CA ILE A 383 -11.21 -22.16 -1.60
C ILE A 383 -11.96 -21.46 -0.47
N ARG A 384 -11.53 -20.27 -0.06
CA ARG A 384 -12.18 -19.50 1.02
C ARG A 384 -13.64 -19.18 0.71
N PHE A 385 -13.96 -18.90 -0.54
CA PHE A 385 -15.34 -18.65 -0.97
C PHE A 385 -16.20 -19.92 -0.95
N SER A 386 -15.59 -21.07 -1.24
CA SER A 386 -16.27 -22.37 -1.23
C SER A 386 -16.58 -22.88 0.19
N VAL A 387 -15.79 -22.47 1.20
CA VAL A 387 -15.98 -22.90 2.58
C VAL A 387 -17.02 -22.03 3.27
N LYS A 388 -18.25 -22.54 3.37
CA LYS A 388 -19.32 -21.93 4.18
C LYS A 388 -19.20 -22.42 5.63
N ARG A 389 -18.92 -21.52 6.56
CA ARG A 389 -18.94 -21.83 8.01
C ARG A 389 -20.27 -21.40 8.63
N ARG A 390 -20.82 -22.23 9.51
CA ARG A 390 -22.03 -21.89 10.28
C ARG A 390 -21.74 -20.70 11.18
N ARG A 391 -22.62 -19.70 11.14
CA ARG A 391 -22.58 -18.49 11.99
C ARG A 391 -23.99 -18.19 12.45
N GLU A 392 -24.19 -18.13 13.75
CA GLU A 392 -25.49 -17.84 14.38
C GLU A 392 -25.66 -16.35 14.68
N THR A 393 -24.54 -15.63 14.81
CA THR A 393 -24.48 -14.20 15.10
C THR A 393 -23.61 -13.47 14.10
N TYR A 394 -23.71 -12.14 14.06
CA TYR A 394 -22.76 -11.29 13.33
C TYR A 394 -21.35 -11.42 13.92
N GLU A 395 -20.37 -11.64 13.05
CA GLU A 395 -18.95 -11.83 13.42
C GLU A 395 -18.03 -10.95 12.58
N ILE A 396 -16.99 -10.41 13.20
CA ILE A 396 -15.94 -9.65 12.50
C ILE A 396 -15.01 -10.62 11.77
N ASP A 397 -14.67 -10.33 10.50
CA ASP A 397 -13.59 -11.02 9.79
C ASP A 397 -12.23 -10.40 10.19
N PRO A 398 -11.34 -11.12 10.90
CA PRO A 398 -10.10 -10.56 11.39
C PRO A 398 -9.09 -10.21 10.28
N ALA A 399 -9.18 -10.85 9.11
CA ALA A 399 -8.34 -10.52 7.97
C ALA A 399 -8.84 -9.26 7.23
N ALA A 400 -10.18 -9.08 7.17
CA ALA A 400 -10.77 -7.93 6.50
C ALA A 400 -10.93 -6.71 7.42
N CYS A 401 -10.96 -6.85 8.75
CA CYS A 401 -11.15 -5.75 9.69
C CYS A 401 -9.92 -4.82 9.76
N VAL A 402 -10.13 -3.50 9.75
CA VAL A 402 -9.09 -2.47 9.97
C VAL A 402 -9.12 -1.90 11.40
N ALA A 403 -9.88 -2.54 12.29
CA ALA A 403 -9.96 -2.18 13.71
C ALA A 403 -10.35 -0.70 13.99
N CYS A 404 -11.12 -0.04 13.12
CA CYS A 404 -11.53 1.37 13.32
C CYS A 404 -12.48 1.61 14.51
N GLY A 405 -13.09 0.54 15.04
CA GLY A 405 -13.95 0.62 16.22
C GLY A 405 -15.36 1.21 15.99
N ARG A 406 -15.67 1.78 14.82
CA ARG A 406 -16.98 2.41 14.54
C ARG A 406 -18.18 1.50 14.84
N CYS A 407 -18.08 0.20 14.55
CA CYS A 407 -19.14 -0.78 14.83
C CYS A 407 -19.52 -0.89 16.32
N PHE A 408 -18.65 -0.51 17.25
CA PHE A 408 -18.89 -0.56 18.68
C PHE A 408 -19.87 0.50 19.16
N GLU A 409 -19.89 1.68 18.55
CA GLU A 409 -20.79 2.77 18.92
C GLU A 409 -22.24 2.50 18.51
N TYR A 410 -22.41 1.85 17.36
CA TYR A 410 -23.72 1.48 16.82
C TYR A 410 -24.30 0.19 17.42
N CYS A 411 -23.48 -0.61 18.11
CA CYS A 411 -23.95 -1.84 18.74
C CYS A 411 -24.66 -1.53 20.07
N PRO A 412 -25.99 -1.77 20.19
CA PRO A 412 -26.76 -1.41 21.39
C PRO A 412 -26.30 -2.16 22.64
N GLN A 413 -25.82 -3.39 22.46
CA GLN A 413 -25.35 -4.25 23.55
C GLN A 413 -24.02 -3.77 24.11
N ASN A 414 -23.17 -3.26 23.23
CA ASN A 414 -21.89 -2.70 23.60
C ASN A 414 -22.04 -1.34 24.30
N ARG A 415 -22.95 -0.49 23.79
CA ARG A 415 -23.28 0.80 24.42
C ARG A 415 -23.76 0.63 25.88
N LYS A 416 -24.53 -0.43 26.16
CA LYS A 416 -24.98 -0.79 27.50
C LYS A 416 -23.84 -1.21 28.44
N GLU A 417 -22.76 -1.81 27.93
CA GLU A 417 -21.59 -2.19 28.74
C GLU A 417 -20.72 -0.98 29.05
N THR A 418 -20.50 -0.08 28.10
CA THR A 418 -19.73 1.17 28.30
C THR A 418 -20.40 2.17 29.24
N LEU A 419 -21.72 2.10 29.43
CA LEU A 419 -22.44 2.93 30.39
C LEU A 419 -22.43 2.35 31.82
N LYS A 420 -22.04 1.07 31.96
CA LYS A 420 -21.95 0.36 33.25
C LYS A 420 -20.53 0.28 33.80
N ALA A 421 -19.51 0.61 32.99
CA ALA A 421 -18.09 0.58 33.30
C ALA A 421 -17.51 1.99 33.21
#